data_AF-A0A358AP92-F1
#
_entry.id   AF-A0A358AP92-F1
#
_cell.length_a   1.000
_cell.length_b   1.000
_cell.length_c   1.000
_cell.angle_alpha   90.00
_cell.angle_beta   90.00
_cell.angle_gamma   90.00
#
_symmetry.space_group_name_H-M   'P 1'
#
loop_
_entity.id
_entity.type
_entity.pdbx_description
1 polymer ?
#
loop_
_entity_poly.entity_id
_entity_poly.type
_entity_poly.pdbx_seq_one_letter_code
_entity_poly.pdbx_strand_id
1 'polypeptide(L)'
;MGNVTYTAGILVSEAMALMGESAKFRNEYMEFAVSVANNLAADCFAVNNAVRQSKGKERLSEAPVLYGEGDAIPYEYETLKNIMVYGMAFWLLYQDGELTRASAQHDIYEENKARHMLAGYDGIGNIVG
;
A
#
# COMPACT_ATOMS: atom_id res chain seq x y z
N MET A 1 11.80 16.86 7.51
CA MET A 1 12.01 15.55 6.84
C MET A 1 11.66 15.74 5.37
N GLY A 2 12.55 15.37 4.45
CA GLY A 2 12.25 15.47 3.02
C GLY A 2 11.06 14.58 2.67
N ASN A 3 10.21 15.02 1.74
CA ASN A 3 9.12 14.18 1.24
C ASN A 3 9.73 12.96 0.55
N VAL A 4 9.70 11.80 1.20
CA VAL A 4 10.08 10.54 0.57
C VAL A 4 9.06 10.25 -0.52
N THR A 5 9.53 10.22 -1.77
CA THR A 5 8.70 9.74 -2.89
C THR A 5 8.64 8.23 -2.78
N TYR A 6 7.45 7.69 -2.51
CA TYR A 6 7.24 6.24 -2.46
C TYR A 6 7.19 5.68 -3.87
N THR A 7 7.99 4.64 -4.12
CA THR A 7 8.01 3.90 -5.38
C THR A 7 7.69 2.42 -5.13
N ALA A 8 7.44 1.66 -6.20
CA ALA A 8 7.32 0.20 -6.10
C ALA A 8 8.56 -0.44 -5.44
N GLY A 9 9.76 0.06 -5.75
CA GLY A 9 11.00 -0.42 -5.13
C GLY A 9 11.05 -0.22 -3.62
N ILE A 10 10.57 0.93 -3.12
CA ILE A 10 10.47 1.20 -1.68
C ILE A 10 9.43 0.29 -1.04
N LEU A 11 8.28 0.11 -1.69
CA LEU A 11 7.21 -0.77 -1.20
C LEU A 11 7.71 -2.20 -0.96
N VAL A 12 8.46 -2.77 -1.91
CA VAL A 12 9.09 -4.09 -1.76
C VAL A 12 10.10 -4.11 -0.62
N SER A 13 10.96 -3.10 -0.56
CA SER A 13 12.04 -3.06 0.44
C SER A 13 11.48 -3.02 1.86
N GLU A 14 10.38 -2.29 2.07
CA GLU A 14 9.68 -2.26 3.35
C GLU A 14 8.89 -3.54 3.64
N ALA A 15 8.27 -4.15 2.62
CA ALA A 15 7.61 -5.44 2.77
C ALA A 15 8.59 -6.54 3.18
N MET A 16 9.77 -6.59 2.55
CA MET A 16 10.86 -7.50 2.93
C MET A 16 11.31 -7.28 4.37
N ALA A 17 11.35 -6.02 4.83
CA ALA A 17 11.68 -5.73 6.23
C ALA A 17 10.64 -6.32 7.21
N LEU A 18 9.34 -6.31 6.86
CA LEU A 18 8.29 -6.99 7.64
C LEU A 18 8.45 -8.51 7.61
N MET A 19 8.95 -9.06 6.50
CA MET A 19 9.28 -10.48 6.37
C MET A 19 10.56 -10.85 7.14
N GLY A 20 11.30 -9.90 7.71
CA GLY A 20 12.62 -10.18 8.28
C GLY A 20 13.64 -10.63 7.23
N GLU A 21 13.39 -10.32 5.96
CA GLU A 21 14.22 -10.72 4.83
C GLU A 21 15.39 -9.76 4.60
N SER A 22 16.48 -10.32 4.07
CA SER A 22 17.67 -9.54 3.74
C SER A 22 17.54 -8.88 2.37
N ALA A 23 18.06 -7.66 2.24
CA ALA A 23 18.11 -6.91 0.97
C ALA A 23 18.80 -7.68 -0.17
N LYS A 24 19.60 -8.71 0.12
CA LYS A 24 20.22 -9.58 -0.89
C LYS A 24 19.21 -10.30 -1.79
N PHE A 25 17.99 -10.55 -1.30
CA PHE A 25 16.92 -11.22 -2.05
C PHE A 25 16.03 -10.25 -2.83
N ARG A 26 16.33 -8.94 -2.79
CA ARG A 26 15.47 -7.91 -3.38
C ARG A 26 15.20 -8.13 -4.87
N ASN A 27 16.21 -8.58 -5.61
CA ASN A 27 16.08 -8.77 -7.05
C ASN A 27 15.10 -9.91 -7.39
N GLU A 28 15.04 -10.96 -6.57
CA GLU A 28 14.12 -12.09 -6.75
C GLU A 28 12.68 -11.64 -6.54
N TYR A 29 12.41 -10.85 -5.49
CA TYR A 29 11.08 -10.31 -5.25
C TYR A 29 10.66 -9.20 -6.24
N MET A 30 11.62 -8.52 -6.86
CA MET A 30 11.31 -7.42 -7.77
C MET A 30 10.65 -7.87 -9.08
N GLU A 31 10.87 -9.11 -9.51
CA GLU A 31 10.35 -9.65 -10.78
C GLU A 31 8.83 -9.49 -10.91
N PHE A 32 8.08 -9.72 -9.81
CA PHE A 32 6.62 -9.60 -9.79
C PHE A 32 6.12 -8.36 -9.05
N ALA A 33 7.01 -7.62 -8.39
CA ALA A 33 6.67 -6.53 -7.51
C ALA A 33 5.88 -5.39 -8.20
N VAL A 34 6.23 -5.02 -9.44
CA VAL A 34 5.53 -3.95 -10.15
C VAL A 34 4.08 -4.35 -10.44
N SER A 35 3.86 -5.60 -10.87
CA SER A 35 2.53 -6.15 -11.12
C SER A 35 1.71 -6.24 -9.83
N VAL A 36 2.31 -6.71 -8.74
CA VAL A 36 1.66 -6.73 -7.42
C VAL A 36 1.34 -5.32 -6.93
N ALA A 37 2.27 -4.37 -7.09
CA ALA A 37 2.07 -2.97 -6.72
C ALA A 37 0.92 -2.32 -7.50
N ASN A 38 0.76 -2.64 -8.79
CA ASN A 38 -0.38 -2.20 -9.60
C ASN A 38 -1.70 -2.78 -9.08
N ASN A 39 -1.74 -4.07 -8.73
CA ASN A 39 -2.93 -4.68 -8.14
C ASN A 39 -3.31 -4.03 -6.80
N LEU A 40 -2.32 -3.79 -5.94
CA LEU A 40 -2.52 -3.11 -4.67
C LEU A 40 -2.95 -1.65 -4.87
N ALA A 41 -2.39 -0.95 -5.86
CA ALA A 41 -2.78 0.41 -6.18
C ALA A 41 -4.25 0.47 -6.62
N ALA A 42 -4.68 -0.45 -7.48
CA ALA A 42 -6.08 -0.56 -7.90
C ALA A 42 -7.01 -0.84 -6.71
N ASP A 43 -6.68 -1.84 -5.88
CA ASP A 43 -7.48 -2.23 -4.71
C ASP A 43 -7.57 -1.10 -3.65
N CYS A 44 -6.46 -0.40 -3.42
CA CYS A 44 -6.39 0.70 -2.45
C CYS A 44 -6.89 2.04 -3.00
N PHE A 45 -7.35 2.14 -4.26
CA PHE A 45 -7.71 3.42 -4.88
C PHE A 45 -8.81 4.17 -4.13
N ALA A 46 -9.87 3.47 -3.75
CA ALA A 46 -10.99 4.07 -3.02
C ALA A 46 -10.57 4.54 -1.62
N VAL A 47 -9.76 3.74 -0.92
CA VAL A 47 -9.23 4.05 0.41
C VAL A 47 -8.30 5.27 0.34
N ASN A 48 -7.40 5.31 -0.64
CA ASN A 48 -6.52 6.45 -0.84
C ASN A 48 -7.31 7.74 -1.07
N ASN A 49 -8.34 7.69 -1.92
CA ASN A 49 -9.19 8.84 -2.16
C ASN A 49 -9.95 9.29 -0.90
N ALA A 50 -10.38 8.36 -0.05
CA ALA A 50 -10.96 8.70 1.25
C ALA A 50 -9.94 9.43 2.16
N VAL A 51 -8.70 8.93 2.22
CA VAL A 51 -7.60 9.59 2.96
C VAL A 51 -7.26 10.97 2.39
N ARG A 52 -7.26 11.12 1.05
CA ARG A 52 -7.03 12.42 0.40
C ARG A 52 -8.10 13.43 0.78
N GLN A 53 -9.37 13.02 0.73
CA GLN A 53 -10.49 13.89 1.08
C GLN A 53 -10.48 14.31 2.55
N SER A 54 -10.16 13.41 3.49
CA SER A 54 -10.07 13.76 4.92
C SER A 54 -8.95 14.77 5.20
N LYS A 55 -7.96 14.86 4.32
CA LYS A 55 -6.88 15.86 4.35
C LYS A 55 -7.17 17.12 3.51
N GLY A 56 -8.37 17.25 2.94
CA GLY A 56 -8.73 18.37 2.07
C GLY A 56 -7.99 18.39 0.72
N LYS A 57 -7.46 17.24 0.28
CA LYS A 57 -6.83 17.09 -1.04
C LYS A 57 -7.83 16.61 -2.08
N GLU A 58 -7.64 17.03 -3.33
CA GLU A 58 -8.44 16.54 -4.45
C GLU A 58 -8.27 15.04 -4.66
N ARG A 59 -9.37 14.37 -5.02
CA ARG A 59 -9.36 12.95 -5.38
C ARG A 59 -8.52 12.73 -6.64
N LEU A 60 -7.83 11.61 -6.70
CA LEU A 60 -7.28 11.10 -7.95
C LEU A 60 -8.43 10.61 -8.84
N SER A 61 -8.31 10.87 -10.14
CA SER A 61 -9.30 10.45 -11.15
C SER A 61 -9.21 8.96 -11.48
N GLU A 62 -8.03 8.37 -11.33
CA GLU A 62 -7.74 6.99 -11.67
C GLU A 62 -6.66 6.40 -10.76
N ALA A 63 -6.63 5.07 -10.66
CA ALA A 63 -5.55 4.37 -9.99
C ALA A 63 -4.26 4.51 -10.82
N PRO A 64 -3.10 4.72 -10.18
CA PRO A 64 -1.83 4.85 -10.88
C PRO A 64 -1.42 3.51 -11.49
N VAL A 65 -0.78 3.58 -12.65
CA VAL A 65 -0.17 2.44 -13.33
C VAL A 65 1.34 2.63 -13.31
N LEU A 66 2.04 1.64 -12.76
CA LEU A 66 3.48 1.58 -12.62
C LEU A 66 4.04 0.68 -13.73
N TYR A 67 5.11 1.11 -14.36
CA TYR A 67 5.87 0.43 -15.40
C TYR A 67 7.26 -0.02 -14.93
N GLY A 68 7.76 0.52 -13.81
CA GLY A 68 9.05 0.15 -13.24
C GLY A 68 9.18 0.39 -11.74
N GLU A 69 10.27 -0.11 -11.15
CA GLU A 69 10.52 -0.02 -9.71
C GLU A 69 10.73 1.40 -9.19
N GLY A 70 11.14 2.32 -10.07
CA GLY A 70 11.39 3.73 -9.77
C GLY A 70 10.14 4.61 -9.87
N ASP A 71 9.01 4.05 -10.32
CA ASP A 71 7.81 4.84 -10.55
C ASP A 71 7.17 5.25 -9.22
N ALA A 72 6.87 6.54 -9.12
CA ALA A 72 6.22 7.11 -7.95
C ALA A 72 4.76 6.65 -7.87
N ILE A 73 4.34 6.28 -6.67
CA ILE A 73 2.94 5.95 -6.37
C ILE A 73 2.32 7.21 -5.75
N PRO A 74 1.42 7.95 -6.44
CA PRO A 74 0.86 9.23 -5.98
C PRO A 74 -0.21 9.07 -4.87
N TYR A 75 -0.03 8.07 -4.01
CA TYR A 75 -0.92 7.79 -2.89
C TYR A 75 -0.42 8.47 -1.62
N GLU A 76 -1.33 8.63 -0.67
CA GLU A 76 -1.02 9.19 0.64
C GLU A 76 -0.18 8.21 1.45
N TYR A 77 0.70 8.76 2.27
CA TYR A 77 1.64 7.99 3.09
C TYR A 77 0.95 6.91 3.92
N GLU A 78 -0.24 7.19 4.46
CA GLU A 78 -1.02 6.24 5.25
C GLU A 78 -1.48 5.06 4.40
N THR A 79 -1.87 5.30 3.14
CA THR A 79 -2.23 4.21 2.24
C THR A 79 -1.01 3.40 1.86
N LEU A 80 0.12 4.05 1.61
CA LEU A 80 1.35 3.36 1.23
C LEU A 80 1.91 2.55 2.41
N LYS A 81 2.23 3.23 3.51
CA LYS A 81 2.92 2.67 4.67
C LYS A 81 2.04 1.75 5.50
N ASN A 82 0.79 2.16 5.78
CA ASN A 82 -0.06 1.42 6.71
C ASN A 82 -0.90 0.35 6.01
N ILE A 83 -1.00 0.39 4.68
CA ILE A 83 -1.84 -0.55 3.93
C ILE A 83 -1.00 -1.30 2.90
N MET A 84 -0.57 -0.65 1.82
CA MET A 84 0.05 -1.34 0.68
C MET A 84 1.31 -2.13 1.05
N VAL A 85 2.12 -1.69 2.02
CA VAL A 85 3.30 -2.44 2.49
C VAL A 85 2.91 -3.82 3.04
N TYR A 86 1.82 -3.91 3.79
CA TYR A 86 1.32 -5.19 4.34
C TYR A 86 0.73 -6.07 3.24
N GLY A 87 0.00 -5.48 2.29
CA GLY A 87 -0.50 -6.19 1.11
C GLY A 87 0.65 -6.76 0.27
N MET A 88 1.73 -5.99 0.08
CA MET A 88 2.93 -6.47 -0.60
C MET A 88 3.59 -7.61 0.17
N ALA A 89 3.76 -7.48 1.48
CA ALA A 89 4.33 -8.54 2.32
C ALA A 89 3.50 -9.83 2.28
N PHE A 90 2.17 -9.73 2.26
CA PHE A 90 1.27 -10.87 2.05
C PHE A 90 1.59 -11.60 0.74
N TRP A 91 1.68 -10.87 -0.38
CA TRP A 91 1.94 -11.48 -1.69
C TRP A 91 3.30 -12.19 -1.74
N LEU A 92 4.34 -11.56 -1.21
CA LEU A 92 5.69 -12.15 -1.18
C LEU A 92 5.71 -13.42 -0.32
N LEU A 93 5.18 -13.37 0.91
CA LEU A 93 5.11 -14.54 1.80
C LEU A 93 4.23 -15.66 1.24
N TYR A 94 3.15 -15.32 0.54
CA TYR A 94 2.29 -16.30 -0.11
C TYR A 94 3.03 -17.05 -1.22
N GLN A 95 3.83 -16.34 -2.01
CA GLN A 95 4.68 -16.95 -3.05
C GLN A 95 5.75 -17.86 -2.44
N ASP A 96 6.30 -17.51 -1.28
CA ASP A 96 7.28 -18.32 -0.55
C ASP A 96 6.66 -19.54 0.17
N GLY A 97 5.33 -19.67 0.17
CA GLY A 97 4.61 -20.73 0.88
C GLY A 97 4.52 -20.53 2.40
N GLU A 98 4.89 -19.35 2.91
CA GLU A 98 4.86 -18.96 4.32
C GLU A 98 3.44 -18.56 4.77
N LEU A 99 2.47 -19.44 4.55
CA LEU A 99 1.02 -19.14 4.60
C LEU A 99 0.55 -18.53 5.93
N THR A 100 1.07 -19.00 7.07
CA THR A 100 0.71 -18.45 8.40
C THR A 100 1.11 -16.98 8.52
N ARG A 101 2.31 -16.64 8.04
CA ARG A 101 2.82 -15.27 8.09
C ARG A 101 2.13 -14.41 7.05
N ALA A 102 1.88 -14.95 5.86
CA ALA A 102 1.09 -14.29 4.82
C ALA A 102 -0.30 -13.89 5.36
N SER A 103 -1.00 -14.81 6.02
CA SER A 103 -2.31 -14.54 6.64
C SER A 103 -2.23 -13.41 7.66
N ALA A 104 -1.21 -13.39 8.52
CA ALA A 104 -1.03 -12.32 9.49
C ALA A 104 -0.84 -10.94 8.84
N GLN A 105 -0.11 -10.85 7.72
CA GLN A 105 0.03 -9.59 6.98
C GLN A 105 -1.26 -9.20 6.26
N HIS A 106 -2.00 -10.18 5.74
CA HIS A 106 -3.30 -9.96 5.09
C HIS A 106 -4.34 -9.41 6.08
N ASP A 107 -4.38 -9.92 7.31
CA ASP A 107 -5.31 -9.43 8.33
C ASP A 107 -5.03 -7.95 8.66
N ILE A 108 -3.76 -7.57 8.80
CA ILE A 108 -3.37 -6.17 9.04
C ILE A 108 -3.71 -5.29 7.83
N TYR A 109 -3.50 -5.80 6.62
CA TYR A 109 -3.86 -5.12 5.37
C TYR A 109 -5.35 -4.78 5.31
N GLU A 110 -6.22 -5.77 5.54
CA GLU A 110 -7.66 -5.60 5.50
C GLU A 110 -8.19 -4.73 6.66
N GLU A 111 -7.64 -4.91 7.87
CA GLU A 111 -8.01 -4.08 9.03
C GLU A 111 -7.67 -2.59 8.78
N ASN A 112 -6.49 -2.31 8.23
CA ASN A 112 -6.07 -0.94 7.97
C ASN A 112 -6.85 -0.32 6.80
N LYS A 113 -7.23 -1.09 5.78
CA LYS A 113 -8.18 -0.64 4.74
C LYS A 113 -9.50 -0.20 5.36
N ALA A 114 -10.10 -1.06 6.19
CA ALA A 114 -11.39 -0.76 6.83
C ALA A 114 -11.30 0.49 7.71
N ARG A 115 -10.24 0.61 8.53
CA ARG A 115 -10.01 1.74 9.43
C ARG A 115 -9.92 3.08 8.70
N HIS A 116 -9.16 3.14 7.60
CA HIS A 116 -9.00 4.39 6.84
C HIS A 116 -10.21 4.72 5.97
N MET A 117 -10.98 3.70 5.56
CA MET A 117 -12.26 3.91 4.89
C MET A 117 -13.29 4.54 5.84
N LEU A 118 -13.40 4.04 7.08
CA LEU A 118 -14.29 4.58 8.11
C LEU A 118 -13.92 6.01 8.51
N ALA A 119 -12.63 6.30 8.70
CA ALA A 119 -12.17 7.66 9.00
C ALA A 119 -12.52 8.68 7.90
N GLY A 120 -12.63 8.23 6.64
CA GLY A 120 -13.13 9.06 5.54
C GLY A 120 -14.63 9.39 5.66
N TYR A 121 -15.45 8.48 6.19
CA TYR A 121 -16.88 8.70 6.41
C TYR A 121 -17.16 9.65 7.59
N ASP A 122 -16.46 9.51 8.71
CA ASP A 122 -16.66 10.36 9.89
C ASP A 122 -16.27 11.82 9.63
N GLY A 123 -15.31 12.06 8.72
CA GLY A 123 -14.94 13.41 8.27
C GLY A 123 -16.00 14.09 7.40
N ILE A 124 -16.87 13.33 6.72
CA ILE A 124 -17.97 13.85 5.88
C ILE A 124 -19.20 14.17 6.74
N GLY A 125 -19.42 13.44 7.84
CA GLY A 125 -20.55 13.63 8.75
C GLY A 125 -20.58 14.97 9.49
N ASN A 126 -19.45 15.69 9.57
CA ASN A 126 -19.35 16.98 10.28
C ASN A 126 -19.53 18.23 9.39
N ILE A 127 -19.96 18.08 8.12
CA ILE A 127 -20.25 19.22 7.22
C ILE A 127 -21.77 19.49 7.14
N VAL A 128 -22.59 18.71 7.83
CA VAL A 128 -24.04 18.96 7.95
C VAL A 128 -24.45 18.98 9.42
N GLY A 129 -24.12 20.09 10.10
CA GLY A 129 -24.53 20.42 11.46
C GLY A 129 -24.65 21.92 11.62
#